data_AF-A0A968VT89-F1
#
_entry.id   AF-A0A968VT89-F1
#
_cell.length_a   1.000
_cell.length_b   1.000
_cell.length_c   1.000
_cell.angle_alpha   90.00
_cell.angle_beta   90.00
_cell.angle_gamma   90.00
#
_symmetry.space_group_name_H-M   'P 1'
#
loop_
_entity.id
_entity.type
_entity.pdbx_description
1 polymer ?
#
loop_
_entity_poly.entity_id
_entity_poly.type
_entity_poly.pdbx_seq_one_letter_code
_entity_poly.pdbx_strand_id
1 'polypeptide(L)'
;MSVRLGIEKDHFFADQGNRRILQAVIDEMLSKSEIPFENYHRAESFFFGQVSGHEIPVAIPKPVNPPSRPLKVRGLPLGSRPEADFYQSILFKALDKLGWSYELMEKPVGGAKDYFNLSYDIAFDRSHVDATLDPDFVRILFKSKLGPRYQDPGGRISKLVDDFDNGSLTYRDFLIAFNSIISEEAAIIPLYHRGFTWQFSPNIDVKSVSPLMSILRYEELVTKADAKD
;
A
#
# COMPACT_ATOMS: atom_id res chain seq x y z
N MET A 1 4.18 0.68 -2.72
CA MET A 1 3.27 -0.21 -3.47
C MET A 1 2.55 -1.10 -2.50
N SER A 2 1.35 -1.53 -2.87
CA SER A 2 0.54 -2.45 -2.10
C SER A 2 -0.10 -3.49 -3.01
N VAL A 3 -0.55 -4.59 -2.41
CA VAL A 3 -1.48 -5.53 -3.02
C VAL A 3 -2.89 -5.19 -2.54
N ARG A 4 -3.82 -4.94 -3.46
CA ARG A 4 -5.25 -4.80 -3.19
C ARG A 4 -5.94 -6.13 -3.45
N LEU A 5 -6.84 -6.52 -2.55
CA LEU A 5 -7.63 -7.75 -2.66
C LEU A 5 -9.06 -7.44 -3.11
N GLY A 6 -9.62 -8.26 -3.98
CA GLY A 6 -11.01 -8.21 -4.39
C GLY A 6 -11.90 -8.86 -3.33
N ILE A 7 -12.74 -8.07 -2.66
CA ILE A 7 -13.51 -8.49 -1.48
C ILE A 7 -15.03 -8.57 -1.71
N GLU A 8 -15.48 -8.46 -2.96
CA GLU A 8 -16.92 -8.55 -3.26
C GLU A 8 -17.47 -9.88 -2.75
N LYS A 9 -18.76 -9.93 -2.41
CA LYS A 9 -19.37 -11.06 -1.66
C LYS A 9 -19.04 -12.46 -2.23
N ASP A 10 -18.84 -12.58 -3.54
CA ASP A 10 -18.57 -13.84 -4.23
C ASP A 10 -17.07 -14.09 -4.48
N HIS A 11 -16.19 -13.20 -4.01
CA HIS A 11 -14.74 -13.34 -4.12
C HIS A 11 -14.15 -14.15 -2.97
N PHE A 12 -13.05 -14.84 -3.25
CA PHE A 12 -12.31 -15.63 -2.26
C PHE A 12 -11.84 -14.79 -1.05
N PHE A 13 -11.43 -13.54 -1.31
CA PHE A 13 -10.97 -12.62 -0.27
C PHE A 13 -12.09 -11.83 0.40
N ALA A 14 -13.37 -12.15 0.18
CA ALA A 14 -14.45 -11.65 1.05
C ALA A 14 -14.29 -12.15 2.49
N ASP A 15 -13.70 -13.34 2.67
CA ASP A 15 -13.33 -13.91 3.96
C ASP A 15 -12.07 -13.24 4.54
N GLN A 16 -12.17 -12.72 5.77
CA GLN A 16 -11.06 -12.04 6.44
C GLN A 16 -9.91 -12.99 6.79
N GLY A 17 -10.20 -14.25 7.11
CA GLY A 17 -9.19 -15.27 7.37
C GLY A 17 -8.29 -15.48 6.16
N ASN A 18 -8.86 -15.57 4.96
CA ASN A 18 -8.08 -15.65 3.71
C ASN A 18 -7.15 -14.45 3.52
N ARG A 19 -7.65 -13.23 3.77
CA ARG A 19 -6.84 -12.01 3.66
C ARG A 19 -5.66 -12.02 4.63
N ARG A 20 -5.92 -12.36 5.90
CA ARG A 20 -4.90 -12.39 6.95
C ARG A 20 -3.86 -13.49 6.76
N ILE A 21 -4.27 -14.67 6.28
CA ILE A 21 -3.33 -15.73 5.94
C ILE A 21 -2.40 -15.29 4.79
N LEU A 22 -2.96 -14.69 3.74
CA LEU A 22 -2.14 -14.18 2.63
C LEU A 22 -1.15 -13.12 3.10
N GLN A 23 -1.62 -12.15 3.88
CA GLN A 23 -0.77 -11.09 4.45
C GLN A 23 0.37 -11.69 5.28
N ALA A 24 0.06 -12.61 6.21
CA ALA A 24 1.06 -13.23 7.07
C ALA A 24 2.15 -13.96 6.26
N VAL A 25 1.77 -14.68 5.20
CA VAL A 25 2.75 -15.36 4.34
C VAL A 25 3.56 -14.35 3.52
N ILE A 26 2.95 -13.29 2.99
CA ILE A 26 3.69 -12.21 2.31
C ILE A 26 4.70 -11.55 3.25
N ASP A 27 4.30 -11.23 4.48
CA ASP A 27 5.16 -10.65 5.51
C ASP A 27 6.32 -11.58 5.88
N GLU A 28 6.06 -12.88 5.98
CA GLU A 28 7.11 -13.89 6.19
C GLU A 28 8.10 -13.90 5.01
N MET A 29 7.63 -13.83 3.77
CA MET A 29 8.49 -13.81 2.58
C MET A 29 9.31 -12.52 2.50
N LEU A 30 8.70 -11.37 2.78
CA LEU A 30 9.39 -10.08 2.81
C LEU A 30 10.44 -10.01 3.91
N SER A 31 10.16 -10.54 5.11
CA SER A 31 11.13 -10.52 6.21
C SER A 31 12.37 -11.40 5.97
N LYS A 32 12.27 -12.38 5.07
CA LYS A 32 13.37 -13.26 4.66
C LYS A 32 14.09 -12.79 3.40
N SER A 33 13.59 -11.74 2.74
CA SER A 33 14.13 -11.26 1.47
C SER A 33 14.91 -9.97 1.67
N GLU A 34 16.09 -9.89 1.07
CA GLU A 34 16.83 -8.65 0.94
C GLU A 34 16.21 -7.82 -0.21
N ILE A 35 15.86 -6.56 0.05
CA ILE A 35 15.31 -5.66 -0.97
C ILE A 35 16.49 -5.09 -1.77
N PRO A 36 16.65 -5.43 -3.07
CA PRO A 36 17.86 -5.13 -3.82
C PRO A 36 17.88 -3.70 -4.39
N PHE A 37 16.98 -2.83 -3.95
CA PHE A 37 16.80 -1.49 -4.51
C PHE A 37 17.12 -0.44 -3.46
N GLU A 38 18.14 0.37 -3.75
CA GLU A 38 18.48 1.56 -2.99
C GLU A 38 17.21 2.45 -2.94
N ASN A 39 16.78 2.88 -1.75
CA ASN A 39 15.57 3.68 -1.47
C ASN A 39 14.23 2.94 -1.44
N TYR A 40 14.21 1.61 -1.43
CA TYR A 40 13.00 0.84 -1.16
C TYR A 40 13.06 0.27 0.25
N HIS A 41 12.00 0.51 1.01
CA HIS A 41 11.88 0.06 2.38
C HIS A 41 10.65 -0.83 2.49
N ARG A 42 10.76 -1.93 3.25
CA ARG A 42 9.60 -2.75 3.59
C ARG A 42 8.55 -1.85 4.25
N ALA A 43 7.30 -1.97 3.81
CA ALA A 43 6.20 -1.25 4.42
C ALA A 43 5.72 -2.01 5.65
N GLU A 44 5.73 -1.35 6.81
CA GLU A 44 5.13 -1.87 8.07
C GLU A 44 3.71 -1.32 8.28
N SER A 45 3.36 -0.28 7.55
CA SER A 45 2.09 0.43 7.60
C SER A 45 1.72 0.93 6.20
N PHE A 46 0.49 1.39 6.03
CA PHE A 46 0.02 1.82 4.72
C PHE A 46 0.73 3.09 4.24
N PHE A 47 0.97 4.06 5.14
CA PHE A 47 1.78 5.25 4.86
C PHE A 47 3.13 5.20 5.58
N PHE A 48 4.15 5.81 4.97
CA PHE A 48 5.49 5.84 5.54
C PHE A 48 5.53 6.60 6.88
N GLY A 49 6.34 6.11 7.82
CA GLY A 49 6.57 6.75 9.12
C GLY A 49 5.40 6.65 10.12
N GLN A 50 4.33 5.92 9.79
CA GLN A 50 3.23 5.70 10.71
C GLN A 50 3.49 4.50 11.60
N VAL A 51 3.46 4.72 12.92
CA VAL A 51 3.56 3.65 13.92
C VAL A 51 2.18 3.04 14.09
N SER A 52 2.04 1.74 13.80
CA SER A 52 0.87 0.99 14.22
C SER A 52 0.90 0.86 15.74
N GLY A 53 0.00 1.53 16.44
CA GLY A 53 -0.10 1.45 17.90
C GLY A 53 -0.54 0.07 18.44
N HIS A 54 -0.68 -0.92 17.56
CA HIS A 54 -1.23 -2.23 17.89
C HIS A 54 -0.35 -3.34 17.30
N GLU A 55 0.18 -4.19 18.19
CA GLU A 55 0.66 -5.50 17.82
C GLU A 55 -0.53 -6.30 17.27
N ILE A 56 -0.50 -6.61 15.99
CA ILE A 56 -1.51 -7.48 15.38
C ILE A 56 -1.25 -8.88 15.92
N PRO A 57 -2.23 -9.54 16.55
CA PRO A 57 -2.05 -10.92 16.97
C PRO A 57 -1.74 -11.79 15.75
N VAL A 58 -0.52 -12.34 15.70
CA VAL A 58 -0.01 -13.26 14.66
C VAL A 58 -0.62 -14.67 14.84
N ALA A 59 -1.87 -14.75 15.28
CA ALA A 59 -2.59 -16.01 15.21
C ALA A 59 -2.96 -16.21 13.74
N ILE A 60 -2.08 -16.87 12.99
CA ILE A 60 -2.37 -17.33 11.62
C ILE A 60 -3.62 -18.20 11.75
N PRO A 61 -4.76 -17.78 11.20
CA PRO A 61 -5.98 -18.58 11.25
C PRO A 61 -5.69 -19.97 10.67
N LYS A 62 -6.42 -21.00 11.16
CA LYS A 62 -6.32 -22.35 10.59
C LYS A 62 -6.46 -22.28 9.05
N PRO A 63 -5.75 -23.14 8.30
CA PRO A 63 -5.75 -23.10 6.85
C PRO A 63 -7.19 -23.11 6.33
N VAL A 64 -7.53 -22.07 5.59
CA VAL A 64 -8.83 -21.96 4.91
C VAL A 64 -8.76 -22.80 3.64
N ASN A 65 -9.91 -23.32 3.22
CA ASN A 65 -10.03 -24.08 1.98
C ASN A 65 -9.38 -23.34 0.81
N PRO A 66 -8.67 -24.04 -0.09
CA PRO A 66 -8.11 -23.41 -1.28
C PRO A 66 -9.22 -22.77 -2.14
N PRO A 67 -8.89 -21.76 -2.95
CA PRO A 67 -9.87 -21.11 -3.82
C PRO A 67 -10.46 -22.13 -4.80
N SER A 68 -11.78 -22.06 -5.03
CA SER A 68 -12.50 -22.99 -5.92
C SER A 68 -12.17 -22.83 -7.40
N ARG A 69 -11.49 -21.73 -7.75
CA ARG A 69 -10.97 -21.40 -9.08
C ARG A 69 -9.61 -20.71 -8.94
N PRO A 70 -8.78 -20.69 -10.00
CA PRO A 70 -7.60 -19.85 -10.00
C PRO A 70 -7.92 -18.38 -9.68
N LEU A 71 -7.09 -17.78 -8.82
CA LEU A 71 -7.16 -16.36 -8.47
C LEU A 71 -6.65 -15.52 -9.65
N LYS A 72 -7.43 -14.54 -10.07
CA LYS A 72 -7.03 -13.60 -11.13
C LYS A 72 -6.14 -12.53 -10.54
N VAL A 73 -4.86 -12.55 -10.89
CA VAL A 73 -3.86 -11.60 -10.42
C VAL A 73 -3.56 -10.58 -11.52
N ARG A 74 -3.86 -9.30 -11.26
CA ARG A 74 -3.39 -8.22 -12.13
C ARG A 74 -1.96 -7.85 -11.75
N GLY A 75 -1.01 -8.38 -12.53
CA GLY A 75 0.40 -8.02 -12.46
C GLY A 75 0.83 -7.08 -13.58
N LEU A 76 2.09 -6.66 -13.52
CA LEU A 76 2.77 -6.00 -14.64
C LEU A 76 3.42 -7.08 -15.53
N PRO A 77 3.64 -6.80 -16.83
CA PRO A 77 4.39 -7.70 -17.68
C PRO A 77 5.77 -7.95 -17.07
N LEU A 78 6.18 -9.22 -16.98
CA LEU A 78 7.48 -9.58 -16.44
C LEU A 78 8.62 -8.93 -17.24
N GLY A 79 9.65 -8.45 -16.55
CA GLY A 79 10.77 -7.75 -17.15
C GLY A 79 10.49 -6.27 -17.48
N SER A 80 9.26 -5.79 -17.24
CA SER A 80 8.95 -4.36 -17.47
C SER A 80 9.64 -3.46 -16.46
N ARG A 81 9.79 -3.92 -15.21
CA ARG A 81 10.38 -3.17 -14.09
C ARG A 81 10.93 -4.13 -13.03
N PRO A 82 12.24 -4.10 -12.73
CA PRO A 82 12.85 -5.01 -11.75
C PRO A 82 12.18 -4.98 -10.37
N GLU A 83 11.75 -3.80 -9.91
CA GLU A 83 11.06 -3.69 -8.62
C GLU A 83 9.70 -4.38 -8.65
N ALA A 84 8.95 -4.23 -9.73
CA ALA A 84 7.65 -4.88 -9.85
C ALA A 84 7.80 -6.40 -9.90
N ASP A 85 8.77 -6.89 -10.68
CA ASP A 85 9.07 -8.32 -10.79
C ASP A 85 9.45 -8.92 -9.44
N PHE A 86 10.26 -8.21 -8.65
CA PHE A 86 10.63 -8.63 -7.30
C PHE A 86 9.40 -8.82 -6.41
N TYR A 87 8.56 -7.80 -6.25
CA TYR A 87 7.38 -7.89 -5.37
C TYR A 87 6.30 -8.82 -5.93
N GLN A 88 6.20 -8.96 -7.25
CA GLN A 88 5.33 -9.94 -7.89
C GLN A 88 5.81 -11.38 -7.60
N SER A 89 7.12 -11.62 -7.60
CA SER A 89 7.69 -12.91 -7.20
C SER A 89 7.41 -13.25 -5.74
N ILE A 90 7.38 -12.26 -4.84
CA ILE A 90 7.03 -12.45 -3.43
C ILE A 90 5.57 -12.91 -3.29
N LEU A 91 4.65 -12.25 -3.99
CA LEU A 91 3.24 -12.65 -3.99
C LEU A 91 3.09 -14.09 -4.52
N PHE A 92 3.71 -14.41 -5.65
CA PHE A 92 3.60 -15.75 -6.25
C PHE A 92 4.16 -16.84 -5.34
N LYS A 93 5.34 -16.63 -4.73
CA LYS A 93 5.87 -17.54 -3.70
C LYS A 93 4.92 -17.71 -2.51
N ALA A 94 4.22 -16.66 -2.10
CA ALA A 94 3.23 -16.74 -1.04
C ALA A 94 2.01 -17.58 -1.47
N LEU A 95 1.49 -17.38 -2.68
CA LEU A 95 0.39 -18.18 -3.23
C LEU A 95 0.79 -19.65 -3.42
N ASP A 96 1.98 -19.92 -3.93
CA ASP A 96 2.54 -21.26 -4.10
C ASP A 96 2.66 -21.97 -2.75
N LYS A 97 3.18 -21.28 -1.73
CA LYS A 97 3.29 -21.82 -0.36
C LYS A 97 1.92 -22.18 0.25
N LEU A 98 0.88 -21.44 -0.11
CA LEU A 98 -0.49 -21.68 0.32
C LEU A 98 -1.22 -22.74 -0.53
N GLY A 99 -0.61 -23.20 -1.63
CA GLY A 99 -1.25 -24.10 -2.59
C GLY A 99 -2.44 -23.46 -3.31
N TRP A 100 -2.45 -22.13 -3.45
CA TRP A 100 -3.53 -21.40 -4.12
C TRP A 100 -3.17 -21.22 -5.60
N SER A 101 -4.00 -21.76 -6.48
CA SER A 101 -3.84 -21.57 -7.92
C SER A 101 -4.13 -20.12 -8.32
N TYR A 102 -3.40 -19.61 -9.30
CA TYR A 102 -3.57 -18.26 -9.83
C TYR A 102 -3.35 -18.20 -11.34
N GLU A 103 -3.96 -17.19 -11.95
CA GLU A 103 -3.80 -16.80 -13.34
C GLU A 103 -3.29 -15.37 -13.38
N LEU A 104 -2.11 -15.17 -13.97
CA LEU A 104 -1.56 -13.84 -14.18
C LEU A 104 -2.24 -13.19 -15.38
N MET A 105 -3.03 -12.16 -15.11
CA MET A 105 -3.66 -11.33 -16.11
C MET A 105 -2.71 -10.20 -16.49
N GLU A 106 -1.74 -10.48 -17.36
CA GLU A 106 -0.83 -9.46 -17.87
C GLU A 106 -1.62 -8.43 -18.68
N LYS A 107 -1.56 -7.18 -18.24
CA LYS A 107 -1.99 -6.05 -19.04
C LYS A 107 -0.85 -5.04 -19.11
N PRO A 108 -0.62 -4.42 -20.28
CA PRO A 108 0.22 -3.22 -20.32
C PRO A 108 -0.33 -2.22 -19.30
N VAL A 109 0.54 -1.41 -18.69
CA VAL A 109 0.18 -0.41 -17.66
C VAL A 109 -1.04 0.39 -18.13
N GLY A 110 -2.21 -0.04 -17.67
CA GLY A 110 -3.49 0.38 -18.23
C GLY A 110 -3.89 1.74 -17.70
N GLY A 111 -4.54 2.54 -18.54
CA GLY A 111 -5.10 3.83 -18.13
C GLY A 111 -6.12 3.68 -16.99
N ALA A 112 -6.66 4.81 -16.52
CA ALA A 112 -7.50 4.90 -15.32
C ALA A 112 -8.58 3.80 -15.20
N LYS A 113 -9.17 3.34 -16.32
CA LYS A 113 -10.17 2.25 -16.35
C LYS A 113 -9.69 0.94 -15.71
N ASP A 114 -8.44 0.54 -15.93
CA ASP A 114 -7.92 -0.71 -15.34
C ASP A 114 -7.56 -0.56 -13.86
N TYR A 115 -7.35 0.67 -13.40
CA TYR A 115 -7.12 0.98 -11.98
C TYR A 115 -8.40 0.81 -11.16
N PHE A 116 -9.55 1.15 -11.75
CA PHE A 116 -10.88 0.98 -11.15
C PHE A 116 -11.50 -0.40 -11.38
N ASN A 117 -10.83 -1.30 -12.09
CA ASN A 117 -11.38 -2.61 -12.35
C ASN A 117 -11.33 -3.47 -11.07
N LEU A 118 -12.52 -3.87 -10.60
CA LEU A 118 -12.70 -4.71 -9.41
C LEU A 118 -12.79 -6.21 -9.76
N SER A 119 -12.71 -6.58 -11.05
CA SER A 119 -12.82 -7.98 -11.52
C SER A 119 -11.62 -8.86 -11.17
N TYR A 120 -10.60 -8.32 -10.52
CA TYR A 120 -9.39 -9.06 -10.13
C TYR A 120 -9.51 -9.49 -8.66
N ASP A 121 -9.06 -10.70 -8.36
CA ASP A 121 -8.97 -11.14 -6.96
C ASP A 121 -7.80 -10.47 -6.26
N ILE A 122 -6.71 -10.20 -7.00
CA ILE A 122 -5.51 -9.55 -6.51
C ILE A 122 -5.03 -8.52 -7.53
N ALA A 123 -4.69 -7.31 -7.10
CA ALA A 123 -4.13 -6.28 -7.96
C ALA A 123 -2.97 -5.55 -7.28
N PHE A 124 -1.85 -5.37 -8.00
CA PHE A 124 -0.77 -4.49 -7.53
C PHE A 124 -1.15 -3.03 -7.74
N ASP A 125 -1.26 -2.26 -6.66
CA ASP A 125 -1.56 -0.84 -6.72
C ASP A 125 -0.39 0.02 -6.24
N ARG A 126 -0.26 1.16 -6.91
CA ARG A 126 0.66 2.22 -6.52
C ARG A 126 -0.18 3.40 -6.05
N SER A 127 -0.12 3.67 -4.76
CA SER A 127 -0.56 4.94 -4.20
C SER A 127 0.68 5.81 -4.02
N HIS A 128 0.62 7.01 -4.59
CA HIS A 128 1.54 8.09 -4.23
C HIS A 128 0.87 8.89 -3.14
N VAL A 129 1.47 8.88 -1.96
CA VAL A 129 1.03 9.71 -0.85
C VAL A 129 2.27 10.41 -0.34
N ASP A 130 2.14 11.70 -0.09
CA ASP A 130 3.16 12.47 0.58
C ASP A 130 3.36 11.95 2.02
N ALA A 131 4.33 12.52 2.73
CA ALA A 131 4.74 12.00 4.03
C ALA A 131 3.67 12.05 5.13
N THR A 132 2.61 12.82 4.94
CA THR A 132 1.49 12.94 5.87
C THR A 132 0.25 12.31 5.29
N LEU A 133 -0.47 11.54 6.11
CA LEU A 133 -1.77 11.05 5.73
C LEU A 133 -2.79 12.19 5.73
N ASP A 134 -3.28 12.56 4.56
CA ASP A 134 -4.38 13.52 4.41
C ASP A 134 -5.74 12.78 4.50
N PRO A 135 -6.63 13.10 5.47
CA PRO A 135 -7.97 12.53 5.55
C PRO A 135 -8.80 12.72 4.27
N ASP A 136 -8.61 13.83 3.54
CA ASP A 136 -9.25 14.04 2.24
C ASP A 136 -8.71 13.09 1.17
N PHE A 137 -7.42 12.73 1.26
CA PHE A 137 -6.87 11.69 0.41
C PHE A 137 -7.45 10.31 0.74
N VAL A 138 -7.66 9.98 2.03
CA VAL A 138 -8.38 8.75 2.43
C VAL A 138 -9.79 8.74 1.87
N ARG A 139 -10.51 9.87 1.96
CA ARG A 139 -11.84 10.03 1.36
C ARG A 139 -11.80 9.73 -0.13
N ILE A 140 -10.81 10.25 -0.87
CA ILE A 140 -10.65 9.98 -2.31
C ILE A 140 -10.42 8.48 -2.56
N LEU A 141 -9.53 7.86 -1.78
CA LEU A 141 -9.17 6.45 -1.97
C LEU A 141 -10.34 5.51 -1.70
N PHE A 142 -11.07 5.67 -0.60
CA PHE A 142 -12.02 4.65 -0.12
C PHE A 142 -13.49 5.01 -0.36
N LYS A 143 -13.85 6.30 -0.34
CA LYS A 143 -15.25 6.74 -0.27
C LYS A 143 -15.74 7.48 -1.53
N SER A 144 -14.87 8.25 -2.15
CA SER A 144 -15.20 9.10 -3.30
C SER A 144 -15.33 8.29 -4.60
N LYS A 145 -16.11 8.82 -5.54
CA LYS A 145 -16.15 8.33 -6.94
C LYS A 145 -14.98 8.82 -7.78
N LEU A 146 -14.16 9.74 -7.26
CA LEU A 146 -13.02 10.34 -7.99
C LEU A 146 -11.76 9.46 -7.94
N GLY A 147 -11.62 8.62 -6.91
CA GLY A 147 -10.43 7.81 -6.68
C GLY A 147 -10.64 6.32 -6.94
N PRO A 148 -9.64 5.47 -6.63
CA PRO A 148 -9.66 4.04 -6.92
C PRO A 148 -10.82 3.25 -6.34
N ARG A 149 -11.51 3.80 -5.34
CA ARG A 149 -12.54 3.10 -4.56
C ARG A 149 -11.97 1.83 -3.96
N TYR A 150 -10.88 2.01 -3.23
CA TYR A 150 -10.34 0.98 -2.38
C TYR A 150 -11.42 0.41 -1.49
N GLN A 151 -11.34 -0.89 -1.37
CA GLN A 151 -12.35 -1.72 -0.78
C GLN A 151 -12.35 -1.54 0.75
N ASP A 152 -13.53 -1.32 1.32
CA ASP A 152 -13.75 -1.13 2.77
C ASP A 152 -14.81 -2.14 3.24
N PRO A 153 -14.43 -3.42 3.50
CA PRO A 153 -15.38 -4.50 3.72
C PRO A 153 -16.39 -4.23 4.84
N GLY A 154 -15.91 -3.61 5.92
CA GLY A 154 -16.72 -3.27 7.09
C GLY A 154 -17.33 -1.87 7.07
N GLY A 155 -17.06 -1.06 6.04
CA GLY A 155 -17.45 0.35 6.02
C GLY A 155 -16.76 1.21 7.10
N ARG A 156 -15.72 0.67 7.75
CA ARG A 156 -15.08 1.26 8.93
C ARG A 156 -14.23 2.47 8.55
N ILE A 157 -13.59 2.44 7.38
CA ILE A 157 -12.80 3.57 6.88
C ILE A 157 -13.73 4.70 6.44
N SER A 158 -14.82 4.38 5.74
CA SER A 158 -15.83 5.37 5.35
C SER A 158 -16.42 6.08 6.57
N LYS A 159 -16.77 5.31 7.61
CA LYS A 159 -17.25 5.88 8.87
C LYS A 159 -16.19 6.72 9.56
N LEU A 160 -14.93 6.27 9.58
CA LEU A 160 -13.82 7.01 10.17
C LEU A 160 -13.65 8.40 9.51
N VAL A 161 -13.82 8.49 8.19
CA VAL A 161 -13.81 9.76 7.47
C VAL A 161 -14.99 10.64 7.89
N ASP A 162 -16.21 10.09 8.01
CA ASP A 162 -17.37 10.84 8.50
C ASP A 162 -17.18 11.39 9.92
N ASP A 163 -16.61 10.56 10.81
CA ASP A 163 -16.34 10.92 12.21
C ASP A 163 -15.21 11.96 12.34
N PHE A 164 -14.30 12.05 11.36
CA PHE A 164 -13.32 13.14 11.31
C PHE A 164 -13.95 14.44 10.78
N ASP A 165 -14.72 14.36 9.70
CA ASP A 165 -15.36 15.52 9.06
C ASP A 165 -16.33 16.25 10.00
N ASN A 166 -17.03 15.50 10.85
CA ASN A 166 -17.97 16.07 11.82
C ASN A 166 -17.28 16.60 13.10
N GLY A 167 -15.95 16.50 13.19
CA GLY A 167 -15.16 16.94 14.33
C GLY A 167 -15.19 16.00 15.55
N SER A 168 -15.68 14.77 15.41
CA SER A 168 -15.71 13.79 16.51
C SER A 168 -14.35 13.16 16.81
N LEU A 169 -13.39 13.27 15.88
CA LEU A 169 -12.04 12.73 16.02
C LEU A 169 -10.98 13.80 15.82
N THR A 170 -9.92 13.74 16.62
CA THR A 170 -8.71 14.49 16.31
C THR A 170 -7.97 13.85 15.12
N TYR A 171 -7.08 14.61 14.48
CA TYR A 171 -6.24 14.07 13.42
C TYR A 171 -5.41 12.86 13.91
N ARG A 172 -4.87 12.93 15.14
CA ARG A 172 -4.10 11.82 15.72
C ARG A 172 -4.96 10.56 15.89
N ASP A 173 -6.18 10.70 16.38
CA ASP A 173 -7.09 9.57 16.57
C ASP A 173 -7.48 8.94 15.22
N PHE A 174 -7.72 9.79 14.21
CA PHE A 174 -7.94 9.35 12.84
C PHE A 174 -6.77 8.52 12.31
N LEU A 175 -5.52 8.99 12.47
CA LEU A 175 -4.34 8.26 12.01
C LEU A 175 -4.21 6.87 12.65
N ILE A 176 -4.40 6.79 13.97
CA ILE A 176 -4.26 5.54 14.72
C ILE A 176 -5.37 4.56 14.29
N ALA A 177 -6.62 5.03 14.26
CA ALA A 177 -7.75 4.22 13.87
C ALA A 177 -7.65 3.73 12.41
N PHE A 178 -7.23 4.60 11.49
CA PHE A 178 -7.03 4.23 10.08
C PHE A 178 -6.03 3.08 9.93
N ASN A 179 -4.87 3.20 10.58
CA ASN A 179 -3.84 2.15 10.52
C ASN A 179 -4.33 0.84 11.14
N SER A 180 -5.04 0.91 12.26
CA SER A 180 -5.64 -0.28 12.89
C SER A 180 -6.62 -0.96 11.94
N ILE A 181 -7.50 -0.21 11.29
CA ILE A 181 -8.50 -0.76 10.36
C ILE A 181 -7.82 -1.43 9.16
N ILE A 182 -6.88 -0.76 8.49
CA ILE A 182 -6.17 -1.34 7.34
C ILE A 182 -5.48 -2.66 7.72
N SER A 183 -4.83 -2.63 8.87
CA SER A 183 -4.09 -3.75 9.44
C SER A 183 -5.00 -4.94 9.80
N GLU A 184 -6.12 -4.67 10.47
CA GLU A 184 -7.09 -5.69 10.87
C GLU A 184 -7.85 -6.29 9.68
N GLU A 185 -8.29 -5.43 8.76
CA GLU A 185 -9.10 -5.85 7.61
C GLU A 185 -8.26 -6.58 6.56
N ALA A 186 -6.97 -6.25 6.43
CA ALA A 186 -6.05 -6.85 5.45
C ALA A 186 -6.55 -6.81 3.99
N ALA A 187 -7.48 -5.90 3.66
CA ALA A 187 -7.98 -5.71 2.29
C ALA A 187 -6.93 -5.10 1.35
N ILE A 188 -5.94 -4.42 1.94
CA ILE A 188 -4.77 -3.88 1.27
C ILE A 188 -3.54 -4.29 2.08
N ILE A 189 -2.57 -4.89 1.41
CA ILE A 189 -1.33 -5.36 1.99
C ILE A 189 -0.20 -4.45 1.50
N PRO A 190 0.33 -3.55 2.34
CA PRO A 190 1.50 -2.75 1.99
C PRO A 190 2.70 -3.66 1.73
N LEU A 191 3.43 -3.41 0.63
CA LEU A 191 4.63 -4.19 0.30
C LEU A 191 5.89 -3.38 0.59
N TYR A 192 5.90 -2.13 0.12
CA TYR A 192 7.04 -1.25 0.28
C TYR A 192 6.66 0.23 0.21
N HIS A 193 7.50 1.05 0.83
CA HIS A 193 7.57 2.48 0.60
C HIS A 193 8.83 2.79 -0.21
N ARG A 194 8.72 3.73 -1.14
CA ARG A 194 9.84 4.18 -1.98
C ARG A 194 10.18 5.60 -1.56
N GLY A 195 11.43 5.81 -1.15
CA GLY A 195 12.00 7.14 -0.96
C GLY A 195 12.35 7.80 -2.29
N PHE A 196 12.39 9.13 -2.29
CA PHE A 196 12.97 9.89 -3.38
C PHE A 196 14.47 10.08 -3.12
N THR A 197 15.26 9.91 -4.17
CA THR A 197 16.68 10.26 -4.14
C THR A 197 16.86 11.52 -4.95
N TRP A 198 17.46 12.52 -4.31
CA TRP A 198 17.78 13.78 -4.95
C TRP A 198 19.30 13.91 -5.06
N GLN A 199 19.78 14.33 -6.23
CA GLN A 199 21.18 14.69 -6.44
C GLN A 199 21.26 16.21 -6.46
N PHE A 200 21.93 16.79 -5.47
CA PHE A 200 22.09 18.23 -5.36
C PHE A 200 23.47 18.68 -5.83
N SER A 201 23.52 19.86 -6.44
CA SER A 201 24.79 20.57 -6.63
C SER A 201 25.47 20.82 -5.27
N PRO A 202 26.82 20.77 -5.17
CA PRO A 202 27.54 21.05 -3.94
C PRO A 202 27.23 22.42 -3.31
N ASN A 203 26.66 23.37 -4.07
CA ASN A 203 26.32 24.71 -3.61
C ASN A 203 24.97 24.81 -2.90
N ILE A 204 24.12 23.78 -2.96
CA ILE A 204 22.83 23.76 -2.26
C ILE A 204 23.05 23.34 -0.80
N ASP A 205 22.39 24.04 0.12
CA ASP A 205 22.27 23.56 1.49
C ASP A 205 21.19 22.48 1.57
N VAL A 206 21.62 21.21 1.59
CA VAL A 206 20.72 20.06 1.68
C VAL A 206 19.85 20.06 2.94
N LYS A 207 20.24 20.79 3.99
CA LYS A 207 19.43 20.91 5.22
C LYS A 207 18.21 21.81 5.03
N SER A 208 18.20 22.67 4.02
CA SER A 208 17.03 23.49 3.65
C SER A 208 15.93 22.68 2.98
N VAL A 209 16.25 21.48 2.47
CA VAL A 209 15.31 20.64 1.76
C VAL A 209 14.55 19.74 2.74
N SER A 210 13.23 19.81 2.70
CA SER A 210 12.41 18.88 3.48
C SER A 210 12.57 17.45 2.96
N PRO A 211 12.87 16.46 3.82
CA PRO A 211 12.99 15.06 3.41
C PRO A 211 11.65 14.45 2.98
N LEU A 212 10.55 15.18 3.19
CA LEU A 212 9.19 14.76 2.89
C LEU A 212 8.69 15.25 1.52
N MET A 213 9.49 16.04 0.81
CA MET A 213 9.11 16.60 -0.49
C MET A 213 9.24 15.57 -1.62
N SER A 214 8.10 15.24 -2.22
CA SER A 214 8.02 14.46 -3.46
C SER A 214 8.38 15.30 -4.70
N ILE A 215 8.26 16.63 -4.60
CA ILE A 215 8.61 17.60 -5.64
C ILE A 215 9.47 18.70 -5.00
N LEU A 216 10.67 18.92 -5.54
CA LEU A 216 11.51 20.04 -5.17
C LEU A 216 10.92 21.36 -5.68
N ARG A 217 10.68 22.29 -4.77
CA ARG A 217 10.30 23.68 -5.08
C ARG A 217 11.57 24.52 -5.14
N TYR A 218 11.86 25.08 -6.30
CA TYR A 218 13.10 25.82 -6.54
C TYR A 218 13.22 27.04 -5.63
N GLU A 219 12.08 27.65 -5.32
CA GLU A 219 11.96 28.79 -4.41
C GLU A 219 12.27 28.47 -2.94
N GLU A 220 12.26 27.19 -2.55
CA GLU A 220 12.58 26.74 -1.20
C GLU A 220 14.04 26.26 -1.07
N LEU A 221 14.81 26.24 -2.17
CA LEU A 221 16.21 25.82 -2.17
C LEU A 221 17.12 26.97 -1.76
N VAL A 222 17.81 26.80 -0.63
CA VAL A 222 18.78 27.77 -0.12
C VAL A 222 20.18 27.38 -0.58
N THR A 223 20.96 28.34 -1.08
CA THR A 223 22.37 28.08 -1.36
C THR A 223 23.21 28.23 -0.10
N LYS A 224 24.37 27.59 -0.06
CA LYS A 224 25.31 27.74 1.06
C LYS A 224 25.84 29.18 1.23
N ALA A 225 25.67 30.05 0.24
CA ALA A 225 25.99 31.46 0.35
C ALA A 225 24.91 32.20 1.15
N ASP A 226 23.64 31.87 0.92
CA ASP A 226 22.48 32.52 1.56
C ASP A 226 22.26 32.03 3.00
N ALA A 227 22.73 30.83 3.35
CA ALA A 227 22.59 30.25 4.69
C ALA A 227 23.58 30.78 5.76
N LYS A 228 24.44 31.75 5.40
CA LYS A 228 25.51 32.27 6.27
C LYS A 228 25.20 33.61 6.94
N ASP A 229 24.03 34.17 6.69
CA ASP A 229 23.49 35.37 7.35
C ASP A 229 22.47 34.99 8.44
#